data_AF-A0A7S7LYN7-F1
#
_entry.id   AF-A0A7S7LYN7-F1
#
_cell.length_a   1.000
_cell.length_b   1.000
_cell.length_c   1.000
_cell.angle_alpha   90.00
_cell.angle_beta   90.00
_cell.angle_gamma   90.00
#
_symmetry.space_group_name_H-M   'P 1'
#
loop_
_entity.id
_entity.type
_entity.pdbx_description
1 polymer ?
#
loop_
_entity_poly.entity_id
_entity_poly.type
_entity_poly.pdbx_seq_one_letter_code
_entity_poly.pdbx_strand_id
1 'polypeptide(L)'
;MNNLQYSENRYNLLVQHFNKFAITKEELAKYVLGVSLSTVNRYMAIGVGVPQWKKLGSKEHSKVVFDLLDVANFLESNKIKIA
;
A
#
# COMPACT_ATOMS: atom_id res chain seq x y z
N MET A 1 2.05 20.84 -12.11
CA MET A 1 0.85 20.64 -11.25
C MET A 1 0.07 19.38 -11.63
N ASN A 2 0.70 18.32 -12.18
CA ASN A 2 -0.03 17.15 -12.68
C ASN A 2 0.00 15.92 -11.75
N ASN A 3 0.86 15.88 -10.72
CA ASN A 3 1.02 14.66 -9.89
C ASN A 3 -0.06 14.48 -8.80
N LEU A 4 -0.72 15.56 -8.36
CA LEU A 4 -1.76 15.49 -7.33
C LEU A 4 -3.05 14.85 -7.87
N GLN A 5 -3.43 15.16 -9.11
CA GLN A 5 -4.69 14.70 -9.70
C GLN A 5 -4.71 13.18 -10.01
N TYR A 6 -3.58 12.61 -10.44
CA TYR A 6 -3.52 11.16 -10.72
C TYR A 6 -3.50 10.32 -9.43
N SER A 7 -2.90 10.84 -8.34
CA SER A 7 -2.95 10.14 -7.05
C SER A 7 -4.35 10.16 -6.45
N GLU A 8 -5.12 11.25 -6.63
CA GLU A 8 -6.52 11.34 -6.20
C GLU A 8 -7.41 10.26 -6.85
N ASN A 9 -7.27 10.03 -8.16
CA ASN A 9 -8.06 8.99 -8.86
C ASN A 9 -7.76 7.58 -8.33
N ARG A 10 -6.48 7.26 -8.11
CA ARG A 10 -6.09 5.96 -7.54
C ARG A 10 -6.50 5.81 -6.08
N TYR A 11 -6.36 6.87 -5.31
CA TYR A 11 -6.80 6.90 -3.92
C TYR A 11 -8.30 6.66 -3.83
N ASN A 12 -9.11 7.36 -4.64
CA ASN A 12 -10.56 7.19 -4.67
C ASN A 12 -10.96 5.76 -5.07
N LEU A 13 -10.27 5.15 -6.05
CA LEU A 13 -10.48 3.75 -6.41
C LEU A 13 -10.20 2.80 -5.25
N LEU A 14 -9.08 2.99 -4.55
CA LEU A 14 -8.71 2.16 -3.39
C LEU A 14 -9.72 2.34 -2.23
N VAL A 15 -10.13 3.58 -1.95
CA VAL A 15 -11.13 3.88 -0.90
C VAL A 15 -12.47 3.23 -1.24
N GLN A 16 -12.92 3.33 -2.50
CA GLN A 16 -14.17 2.67 -2.94
C GLN A 16 -14.09 1.15 -2.84
N HIS A 17 -12.94 0.55 -3.20
CA HIS A 17 -12.77 -0.90 -3.17
C HIS A 17 -12.71 -1.46 -1.74
N PHE A 18 -11.96 -0.81 -0.85
CA PHE A 18 -11.71 -1.33 0.50
C PHE A 18 -12.63 -0.75 1.58
N ASN A 19 -13.33 0.35 1.29
CA ASN A 19 -14.18 1.11 2.23
C ASN A 19 -13.48 1.46 3.56
N LYS A 20 -12.20 1.84 3.50
CA LYS A 20 -11.36 2.21 4.64
C LYS A 20 -10.16 3.04 4.19
N PHE A 21 -9.44 3.64 5.14
CA PHE A 21 -8.30 4.52 4.85
C PHE A 21 -6.93 3.82 4.88
N ALA A 22 -6.86 2.58 5.37
CA ALA A 22 -5.61 1.82 5.42
C ALA A 22 -5.86 0.31 5.23
N ILE A 23 -4.90 -0.37 4.60
CA ILE A 23 -4.96 -1.79 4.27
C ILE A 23 -3.89 -2.59 5.00
N THR A 24 -4.09 -3.90 5.13
CA THR A 24 -3.12 -4.82 5.72
C THR A 24 -2.10 -5.32 4.70
N LYS A 25 -1.09 -6.08 5.15
CA LYS A 25 -0.09 -6.70 4.27
C LYS A 25 -0.73 -7.70 3.30
N GLU A 26 -1.74 -8.42 3.75
CA GLU A 26 -2.47 -9.43 2.97
C GLU A 26 -3.24 -8.76 1.82
N GLU A 27 -3.88 -7.64 2.12
CA GLU A 27 -4.65 -6.89 1.12
C GLU A 27 -3.75 -6.19 0.10
N LEU A 28 -2.64 -5.60 0.58
CA LEU A 28 -1.62 -5.05 -0.30
C LEU A 28 -1.06 -6.13 -1.24
N ALA A 29 -0.72 -7.30 -0.69
CA ALA A 29 -0.18 -8.41 -1.47
C ALA A 29 -1.17 -8.85 -2.55
N LYS A 30 -2.42 -9.11 -2.14
CA LYS A 30 -3.42 -9.74 -3.01
C LYS A 30 -4.02 -8.78 -4.05
N TYR A 31 -4.42 -7.59 -3.62
CA TYR A 31 -5.27 -6.70 -4.42
C TYR A 31 -4.53 -5.49 -4.98
N VAL A 32 -3.32 -5.19 -4.48
CA VAL A 32 -2.55 -4.03 -4.96
C VAL A 32 -1.37 -4.46 -5.81
N LEU A 33 -0.56 -5.40 -5.31
CA LEU A 33 0.69 -5.81 -5.95
C LEU A 33 0.57 -7.13 -6.73
N GLY A 34 -0.43 -7.96 -6.44
CA GLY A 34 -0.60 -9.27 -7.08
C GLY A 34 0.53 -10.25 -6.75
N VAL A 35 1.10 -10.16 -5.54
CA VAL A 35 2.23 -10.98 -5.08
C VAL A 35 1.89 -11.77 -3.82
N SER A 36 2.77 -12.68 -3.42
CA SER A 36 2.62 -13.41 -2.16
C SER A 36 2.87 -12.50 -0.94
N LEU A 37 2.28 -12.85 0.21
CA LEU A 37 2.52 -12.16 1.47
C LEU A 37 4.00 -12.21 1.90
N SER A 38 4.71 -13.31 1.61
CA SER A 38 6.14 -13.43 1.90
C SER A 38 6.98 -12.46 1.05
N THR A 39 6.58 -12.21 -0.20
CA THR A 39 7.19 -11.17 -1.04
C THR A 39 7.04 -9.79 -0.41
N VAL A 40 5.84 -9.44 0.09
CA VAL A 40 5.62 -8.17 0.78
C VAL A 40 6.48 -8.06 2.04
N ASN A 41 6.53 -9.11 2.87
CA ASN A 41 7.39 -9.12 4.06
C ASN A 41 8.87 -8.93 3.68
N ARG A 42 9.33 -9.53 2.58
CA ARG A 42 10.69 -9.33 2.05
C ARG A 42 10.91 -7.88 1.63
N TYR A 43 9.98 -7.27 0.89
CA TYR A 43 10.08 -5.86 0.47
C TYR A 43 10.11 -4.91 1.66
N MET A 44 9.34 -5.19 2.72
CA MET A 44 9.40 -4.43 3.95
C MET A 44 10.76 -4.58 4.67
N ALA A 45 11.32 -5.78 4.70
CA ALA A 45 12.61 -6.04 5.35
C ALA A 45 13.78 -5.35 4.64
N ILE A 46 13.76 -5.32 3.30
CA ILE A 46 14.79 -4.63 2.50
C ILE A 46 14.53 -3.11 2.36
N GLY A 47 13.31 -2.65 2.68
CA GLY A 47 12.91 -1.24 2.58
C GLY A 47 12.65 -0.73 1.16
N VAL A 48 12.47 -1.62 0.18
CA VAL A 48 12.31 -1.28 -1.26
C VAL A 48 11.19 -2.09 -1.88
N GLY A 49 10.42 -1.49 -2.80
CA GLY A 49 9.36 -2.17 -3.54
C GLY A 49 8.03 -2.28 -2.80
N VAL A 50 7.84 -1.50 -1.73
CA VAL A 50 6.63 -1.46 -0.92
C VAL A 50 6.29 -0.01 -0.55
N PRO A 51 5.00 0.37 -0.41
CA PRO A 51 4.60 1.67 0.11
C PRO A 51 5.08 1.90 1.55
N GLN A 52 5.03 3.16 1.99
CA GLN A 52 5.24 3.50 3.40
C GLN A 52 4.21 2.79 4.28
N TRP A 53 4.64 2.36 5.46
CA TRP A 53 3.83 1.58 6.39
C TRP A 53 4.01 2.04 7.82
N LYS A 54 3.00 1.78 8.63
CA LYS A 54 2.99 2.11 10.06
C LYS A 54 2.74 0.85 10.86
N LYS A 55 3.49 0.70 11.95
CA LYS A 55 3.27 -0.34 12.95
C LYS A 55 2.39 0.23 14.06
N LEU A 56 1.23 -0.38 14.27
CA LEU A 56 0.27 0.00 15.31
C LEU A 56 0.65 -0.70 16.62
N GLY A 57 1.56 -0.07 17.35
CA GLY A 57 2.05 -0.51 18.66
C GLY A 57 3.53 -0.89 18.67
N SER A 58 4.05 -1.12 19.88
CA SER A 58 5.46 -1.35 20.16
C SER A 58 5.86 -2.83 20.24
N LYS A 59 4.90 -3.76 20.23
CA LYS A 59 5.17 -5.19 20.37
C LYS A 59 5.73 -5.78 19.08
N GLU A 60 6.46 -6.88 19.18
CA GLU A 60 7.04 -7.58 18.02
C GLU A 60 5.99 -7.88 16.94
N HIS A 61 4.83 -8.42 17.35
CA HIS A 61 3.71 -8.78 16.46
C HIS A 61 2.61 -7.70 16.35
N SER A 62 2.94 -6.43 16.60
CA SER A 62 1.98 -5.34 16.38
C SER A 62 1.54 -5.26 14.92
N LYS A 63 0.27 -4.89 14.72
CA LYS A 63 -0.36 -4.81 13.41
C LYS A 63 0.37 -3.82 12.51
N VAL A 64 0.61 -4.20 11.26
CA VAL A 64 1.15 -3.30 10.23
C VAL A 64 0.02 -2.86 9.30
N VAL A 65 -0.01 -1.57 8.99
CA VAL A 65 -0.98 -0.98 8.07
C VAL A 65 -0.29 -0.09 7.05
N PHE A 66 -0.88 -0.01 5.86
CA PHE A 66 -0.48 0.90 4.78
C PHE A 66 -1.61 1.90 4.55
N ASP A 67 -1.31 3.19 4.67
CA ASP A 67 -2.28 4.24 4.37
C ASP A 67 -2.57 4.25 2.86
N LEU A 68 -3.84 4.35 2.49
CA LEU A 68 -4.22 4.32 1.08
C LEU A 68 -3.64 5.49 0.28
N LEU A 69 -3.38 6.63 0.91
CA LEU A 69 -2.71 7.76 0.25
C LEU A 69 -1.26 7.41 -0.09
N ASP A 70 -0.54 6.81 0.86
CA ASP A 70 0.83 6.35 0.65
C ASP A 70 0.90 5.24 -0.40
N VAL A 71 -0.08 4.34 -0.40
CA VAL A 71 -0.23 3.30 -1.44
C VAL A 71 -0.48 3.92 -2.81
N ALA A 72 -1.43 4.86 -2.93
CA ALA A 72 -1.74 5.53 -4.19
C ALA A 72 -0.51 6.28 -4.74
N ASN A 73 0.20 7.01 -3.88
CA ASN A 73 1.43 7.72 -4.23
C ASN A 73 2.53 6.76 -4.69
N PHE A 74 2.71 5.63 -4.00
CA PHE A 74 3.67 4.59 -4.40
C PHE A 74 3.34 4.03 -5.78
N LEU A 75 2.08 3.67 -6.04
CA LEU A 75 1.65 3.10 -7.30
C LEU A 75 1.84 4.07 -8.47
N GLU A 76 1.57 5.36 -8.25
CA GLU A 76 1.77 6.39 -9.26
C GLU A 76 3.26 6.64 -9.52
N SER A 77 4.05 6.81 -8.47
CA SER A 77 5.50 7.06 -8.57
C SER A 77 6.24 5.93 -9.28
N ASN A 78 5.78 4.69 -9.11
CA ASN A 78 6.38 3.50 -9.73
C ASN A 78 5.65 3.05 -11.01
N LYS A 79 4.61 3.77 -11.45
CA LYS A 79 3.78 3.43 -12.62
C LYS A 79 3.25 1.98 -12.59
N ILE A 80 2.94 1.48 -11.39
CA ILE A 80 2.43 0.12 -11.16
C ILE A 80 0.93 0.11 -11.44
N LYS A 81 0.41 -0.91 -12.12
CA LYS A 81 -1.03 -1.12 -12.25
C LYS A 81 -1.54 -1.93 -11.04
N ILE A 82 -2.73 -1.58 -10.56
CA ILE A 82 -3.42 -2.37 -9.52
C ILE A 82 -3.69 -3.76 -10.12
N ALA A 83 -3.39 -4.80 -9.33
CA ALA A 83 -3.49 -6.20 -9.73
C ALA A 83 -4.93 -6.71 -9.83
#